data_AF-A0A951NU81-F1
#
_entry.id   AF-A0A951NU81-F1
#
_cell.length_a   1.000
_cell.length_b   1.000
_cell.length_c   1.000
_cell.angle_alpha   90.00
_cell.angle_beta   90.00
_cell.angle_gamma   90.00
#
_symmetry.space_group_name_H-M   'P 1'
#
loop_
_entity.id
_entity.type
_entity.pdbx_description
1 polymer ?
#
loop_
_entity_poly.entity_id
_entity_poly.type
_entity_poly.pdbx_seq_one_letter_code
_entity_poly.pdbx_strand_id
1 'polypeptide(L)'
;MADQIQFRRDTAANWTSNNPTLAQGEVGLESDTNAYKVGDGSTAWNSLTYNQLSPEITTLTLDGQSSDPSTPASGDLVVYAKPLAGRMMLKQQGPSGLTTPVQPFLARNKIGYWASPGNAATLPGVFGYTSPTVIGSATTRSVVTTSMFTRARRLGYTSATSTNAYAAQYVNVYQVTVGDGSGNGGFYKICRFGISDALVVTGASMFCGLEDNSNIPANGTAIDPTTLTNAIGMGHGTSDTTMHIYYGGSAAQTPIDLGSNFPANTHSTDLYDLALYAPPNSNNTVYYEVTRLNTGDVATGTLTGTAGTVLPSSTTLLSYQRIWRCNGTSGKAVAYDVLSDYIETDN
;
A
#
# COMPACT_ATOMS: atom_id res chain seq x y z
N MET A 1 -49.61 33.56 -0.98
CA MET A 1 -49.65 32.37 -0.10
C MET A 1 -49.01 31.25 -0.91
N ALA A 2 -48.07 30.49 -0.36
CA ALA A 2 -47.51 29.35 -1.10
C ALA A 2 -48.55 28.22 -1.17
N ASP A 3 -48.58 27.49 -2.29
CA ASP A 3 -49.45 26.32 -2.43
C ASP A 3 -48.92 25.17 -1.56
N GLN A 4 -49.81 24.53 -0.79
CA GLN A 4 -49.47 23.35 0.00
C GLN A 4 -49.63 22.09 -0.85
N ILE A 5 -48.53 21.39 -1.12
CA ILE A 5 -48.54 20.10 -1.80
C ILE A 5 -48.45 18.99 -0.74
N GLN A 6 -49.36 18.01 -0.82
CA GLN A 6 -49.31 16.81 0.00
C GLN A 6 -49.11 15.59 -0.89
N PHE A 7 -48.10 14.77 -0.56
CA PHE A 7 -47.87 13.48 -1.22
C PHE A 7 -48.73 12.38 -0.58
N ARG A 8 -48.89 11.27 -1.32
CA ARG A 8 -49.56 10.08 -0.82
C ARG A 8 -48.77 9.54 0.36
N ARG A 9 -49.44 9.30 1.49
CA ARG A 9 -48.80 8.94 2.75
C ARG A 9 -49.68 8.00 3.57
N ASP A 10 -49.03 7.09 4.27
CA ASP A 10 -49.66 6.15 5.21
C ASP A 10 -48.57 5.56 6.14
N THR A 11 -48.95 4.77 7.13
CA THR A 11 -48.00 4.02 7.98
C THR A 11 -47.27 2.94 7.18
N ALA A 12 -46.05 2.58 7.57
CA ALA A 12 -45.28 1.51 6.94
C ALA A 12 -46.05 0.18 6.90
N ALA A 13 -46.82 -0.12 7.97
CA ALA A 13 -47.67 -1.31 8.05
C ALA A 13 -48.78 -1.30 6.99
N ASN A 14 -49.47 -0.16 6.80
CA ASN A 14 -50.54 -0.03 5.81
C ASN A 14 -50.00 -0.07 4.39
N TRP A 15 -48.85 0.57 4.12
CA TRP A 15 -48.18 0.44 2.81
C TRP A 15 -47.80 -1.01 2.49
N THR A 16 -47.26 -1.73 3.48
CA THR A 16 -46.86 -3.13 3.31
C THR A 16 -48.05 -4.04 3.06
N SER A 17 -49.16 -3.82 3.77
CA SER A 17 -50.40 -4.59 3.66
C SER A 17 -51.14 -4.34 2.34
N ASN A 18 -51.29 -3.06 1.96
CA ASN A 18 -51.97 -2.69 0.72
C ASN A 18 -51.12 -2.96 -0.52
N ASN A 19 -49.79 -2.89 -0.37
CA ASN A 19 -48.78 -3.13 -1.40
C ASN A 19 -49.10 -2.50 -2.78
N PRO A 20 -49.46 -1.21 -2.86
CA PRO A 20 -49.89 -0.60 -4.12
C PRO A 20 -48.72 -0.42 -5.10
N THR A 21 -49.02 -0.38 -6.40
CA THR A 21 -48.09 0.11 -7.43
C THR A 21 -48.23 1.62 -7.56
N LEU A 22 -47.14 2.35 -7.31
CA LEU A 22 -47.06 3.81 -7.48
C LEU A 22 -46.78 4.15 -8.94
N ALA A 23 -47.39 5.22 -9.45
CA ALA A 23 -47.14 5.71 -10.81
C ALA A 23 -45.67 6.16 -10.98
N GLN A 24 -45.20 6.24 -12.23
CA GLN A 24 -43.83 6.68 -12.52
C GLN A 24 -43.58 8.09 -11.97
N GLY A 25 -42.62 8.23 -11.06
CA GLY A 25 -42.30 9.48 -10.37
C GLY A 25 -43.22 9.84 -9.20
N GLU A 26 -44.22 9.01 -8.86
CA GLU A 26 -45.09 9.25 -7.70
C GLU A 26 -44.33 8.97 -6.40
N VAL A 27 -44.30 9.97 -5.51
CA VAL A 27 -43.70 9.86 -4.17
C VAL A 27 -44.73 9.30 -3.19
N GLY A 28 -44.39 8.18 -2.55
CA GLY A 28 -45.12 7.61 -1.42
C GLY A 28 -44.33 7.75 -0.13
N LEU A 29 -44.94 8.31 0.92
CA LEU A 29 -44.30 8.59 2.21
C LEU A 29 -44.80 7.62 3.29
N GLU A 30 -43.88 7.05 4.06
CA GLU A 30 -44.21 6.39 5.33
C GLU A 30 -44.28 7.45 6.43
N SER A 31 -45.46 7.64 7.03
CA SER A 31 -45.69 8.71 8.01
C SER A 31 -45.01 8.48 9.37
N ASP A 32 -44.50 7.28 9.62
CA ASP A 32 -44.01 6.80 10.92
C ASP A 32 -42.53 6.35 10.91
N THR A 33 -41.84 6.39 9.76
CA THR A 33 -40.45 5.91 9.63
C THR A 33 -39.48 6.93 9.01
N ASN A 34 -39.98 8.09 8.56
CA ASN A 34 -39.23 9.09 7.77
C ASN A 34 -38.67 8.55 6.44
N ALA A 35 -39.20 7.41 5.95
CA ALA A 35 -38.82 6.82 4.68
C ALA A 35 -39.82 7.18 3.57
N TYR A 36 -39.35 7.16 2.33
CA TYR A 36 -40.20 7.32 1.15
C TYR A 36 -39.72 6.42 0.02
N LYS A 37 -40.62 6.11 -0.91
CA LYS A 37 -40.31 5.43 -2.16
C LYS A 37 -40.83 6.23 -3.33
N VAL A 38 -40.18 6.08 -4.49
CA VAL A 38 -40.61 6.69 -5.75
C VAL A 38 -41.06 5.58 -6.68
N GLY A 39 -42.29 5.68 -7.18
CA GLY A 39 -42.82 4.70 -8.13
C GLY A 39 -42.12 4.73 -9.47
N ASP A 40 -42.00 3.57 -10.10
CA ASP A 40 -41.57 3.41 -11.50
C ASP A 40 -42.74 3.13 -12.46
N GLY A 41 -43.98 3.06 -11.93
CA GLY A 41 -45.19 2.76 -12.69
C GLY A 41 -45.52 1.26 -12.83
N SER A 42 -44.70 0.37 -12.27
CA SER A 42 -44.86 -1.09 -12.45
C SER A 42 -44.58 -1.92 -11.20
N THR A 43 -43.58 -1.53 -10.40
CA THR A 43 -43.14 -2.24 -9.20
C THR A 43 -44.05 -1.91 -8.01
N ALA A 44 -44.51 -2.95 -7.31
CA ALA A 44 -45.32 -2.80 -6.10
C ALA A 44 -44.48 -2.26 -4.92
N TRP A 45 -45.13 -1.57 -3.97
CA TRP A 45 -44.49 -0.92 -2.81
C TRP A 45 -43.43 -1.78 -2.11
N ASN A 46 -43.75 -3.05 -1.82
CA ASN A 46 -42.86 -3.96 -1.08
C ASN A 46 -41.55 -4.26 -1.83
N SER A 47 -41.54 -4.09 -3.14
CA SER A 47 -40.37 -4.35 -4.00
C SER A 47 -39.65 -3.08 -4.46
N LEU A 48 -40.22 -1.89 -4.21
CA LEU A 48 -39.54 -0.62 -4.47
C LEU A 48 -38.42 -0.36 -3.44
N THR A 49 -37.34 0.27 -3.89
CA THR A 49 -36.20 0.67 -3.04
C THR A 49 -36.58 1.85 -2.15
N TYR A 50 -36.16 1.82 -0.88
CA TYR A 50 -36.32 2.93 0.05
C TYR A 50 -35.36 4.08 -0.24
N ASN A 51 -35.86 5.30 -0.05
CA ASN A 51 -35.09 6.51 0.19
C ASN A 51 -35.44 7.02 1.61
N GLN A 52 -34.55 7.79 2.22
CA GLN A 52 -34.77 8.32 3.57
C GLN A 52 -34.59 9.84 3.57
N LEU A 53 -35.47 10.53 4.29
CA LEU A 53 -35.27 11.92 4.70
C LEU A 53 -34.50 11.88 6.03
N SER A 54 -33.19 11.63 5.99
CA SER A 54 -32.42 11.57 7.24
C SER A 54 -31.97 12.96 7.68
N PRO A 55 -32.26 13.40 8.92
CA PRO A 55 -31.66 14.61 9.49
C PRO A 55 -30.20 14.42 9.94
N GLU A 56 -29.72 13.17 10.08
CA GLU A 56 -28.35 12.86 10.49
C GLU A 56 -27.78 11.68 9.69
N ILE A 57 -26.50 11.76 9.30
CA ILE A 57 -25.78 10.65 8.69
C ILE A 57 -25.17 9.81 9.83
N THR A 58 -25.85 8.72 10.22
CA THR A 58 -25.34 7.80 11.26
C THR A 58 -24.13 7.01 10.77
N THR A 59 -24.15 6.57 9.51
CA THR A 59 -23.02 5.94 8.83
C THR A 59 -22.93 6.47 7.40
N LEU A 60 -21.70 6.71 6.95
CA LEU A 60 -21.39 7.06 5.57
C LEU A 60 -20.60 5.91 4.95
N THR A 61 -21.27 5.11 4.13
CA THR A 61 -20.62 4.10 3.31
C THR A 61 -20.27 4.72 1.97
N LEU A 62 -18.97 4.78 1.65
CA LEU A 62 -18.49 5.29 0.37
C LEU A 62 -18.06 4.12 -0.51
N ASP A 63 -18.58 4.09 -1.73
CA ASP A 63 -18.16 3.11 -2.73
C ASP A 63 -16.74 3.43 -3.23
N GLY A 64 -15.90 2.41 -3.27
CA GLY A 64 -14.51 2.53 -3.73
C GLY A 64 -14.42 2.93 -5.20
N GLN A 65 -13.82 4.08 -5.48
CA GLN A 65 -13.58 4.56 -6.84
C GLN A 65 -12.35 3.87 -7.45
N SER A 66 -12.44 3.48 -8.72
CA SER A 66 -11.32 2.85 -9.44
C SER A 66 -10.24 3.85 -9.91
N SER A 67 -10.56 5.14 -9.94
CA SER A 67 -9.65 6.23 -10.33
C SER A 67 -9.85 7.45 -9.42
N ASP A 68 -8.89 8.38 -9.48
CA ASP A 68 -9.07 9.66 -8.79
C ASP A 68 -10.11 10.52 -9.56
N PRO A 69 -11.06 11.19 -8.87
CA PRO A 69 -12.02 12.08 -9.51
C PRO A 69 -11.36 13.23 -10.29
N SER A 70 -12.14 13.87 -11.15
CA SER A 70 -11.71 15.11 -11.82
C SER A 70 -11.44 16.21 -10.79
N THR A 71 -10.42 17.03 -11.04
CA THR A 71 -10.06 18.14 -10.15
C THR A 71 -11.25 19.06 -9.90
N PRO A 72 -11.64 19.30 -8.63
CA PRO A 72 -12.78 20.14 -8.30
C PRO A 72 -12.49 21.63 -8.56
N ALA A 73 -13.56 22.41 -8.70
CA ALA A 73 -13.45 23.86 -8.92
C ALA A 73 -12.90 24.58 -7.68
N SER A 74 -12.45 25.82 -7.86
CA SER A 74 -11.99 26.65 -6.74
C SER A 74 -13.09 26.82 -5.68
N GLY A 75 -12.77 26.51 -4.43
CA GLY A 75 -13.71 26.56 -3.30
C GLY A 75 -14.28 25.20 -2.90
N ASP A 76 -14.12 24.16 -3.73
CA ASP A 76 -14.67 22.84 -3.50
C ASP A 76 -13.61 21.84 -2.99
N LEU A 77 -14.05 20.89 -2.16
CA LEU A 77 -13.27 19.74 -1.71
C LEU A 77 -14.07 18.47 -2.01
N VAL A 78 -13.43 17.52 -2.68
CA VAL A 78 -14.02 16.19 -2.94
C VAL A 78 -13.48 15.21 -1.91
N VAL A 79 -14.36 14.47 -1.25
CA VAL A 79 -14.05 13.36 -0.35
C VAL A 79 -14.61 12.08 -0.95
N TYR A 80 -13.78 11.05 -1.07
CA TYR A 80 -14.14 9.80 -1.74
C TYR A 80 -13.36 8.61 -1.14
N ALA A 81 -13.86 7.40 -1.33
CA ALA A 81 -13.12 6.19 -0.98
C ALA A 81 -12.41 5.63 -2.22
N LYS A 82 -11.18 5.11 -2.04
CA LYS A 82 -10.42 4.44 -3.10
C LYS A 82 -9.53 3.36 -2.48
N PRO A 83 -9.44 2.15 -3.07
CA PRO A 83 -8.46 1.16 -2.64
C PRO A 83 -7.04 1.61 -3.03
N LEU A 84 -6.11 1.61 -2.08
CA LEU A 84 -4.67 1.80 -2.31
C LEU A 84 -3.97 0.49 -1.94
N ALA A 85 -3.38 -0.21 -2.93
CA ALA A 85 -2.91 -1.58 -2.77
C ALA A 85 -3.94 -2.51 -2.09
N GLY A 86 -5.23 -2.37 -2.45
CA GLY A 86 -6.34 -3.17 -1.89
C GLY A 86 -6.89 -2.69 -0.54
N ARG A 87 -6.21 -1.80 0.20
CA ARG A 87 -6.74 -1.20 1.43
C ARG A 87 -7.69 -0.07 1.09
N MET A 88 -8.93 -0.14 1.56
CA MET A 88 -9.88 0.96 1.36
C MET A 88 -9.47 2.18 2.18
N MET A 89 -9.27 3.32 1.52
CA MET A 89 -8.83 4.56 2.17
C MET A 89 -9.81 5.69 1.87
N LEU A 90 -10.09 6.52 2.88
CA LEU A 90 -10.73 7.81 2.69
C LEU A 90 -9.71 8.77 2.09
N LYS A 91 -10.02 9.37 0.94
CA LYS A 91 -9.18 10.35 0.26
C LYS A 91 -9.90 11.67 0.13
N GLN A 92 -9.11 12.73 0.04
CA GLN A 92 -9.58 14.07 -0.30
C GLN A 92 -8.79 14.63 -1.48
N GLN A 93 -9.45 15.48 -2.29
CA GLN A 93 -8.85 16.22 -3.39
C GLN A 93 -9.38 17.65 -3.36
N GLY A 94 -8.46 18.61 -3.31
CA GLY A 94 -8.79 20.03 -3.44
C GLY A 94 -8.57 20.55 -4.87
N PRO A 95 -8.76 21.87 -5.10
CA PRO A 95 -8.65 22.48 -6.42
C PRO A 95 -7.24 22.43 -7.03
N SER A 96 -6.23 22.03 -6.25
CA SER A 96 -4.87 21.78 -6.74
C SER A 96 -4.74 20.49 -7.55
N GLY A 97 -5.76 19.62 -7.51
CA GLY A 97 -5.73 18.30 -8.14
C GLY A 97 -4.93 17.26 -7.37
N LEU A 98 -4.16 17.65 -6.35
CA LEU A 98 -3.44 16.71 -5.50
C LEU A 98 -4.43 15.88 -4.67
N THR A 99 -4.34 14.56 -4.78
CA THR A 99 -5.13 13.62 -3.99
C THR A 99 -4.32 13.12 -2.80
N THR A 100 -4.92 13.12 -1.61
CA THR A 100 -4.26 12.64 -0.39
C THR A 100 -5.20 11.76 0.42
N PRO A 101 -4.75 10.59 0.90
CA PRO A 101 -5.50 9.85 1.90
C PRO A 101 -5.58 10.66 3.21
N VAL A 102 -6.74 10.61 3.86
CA VAL A 102 -6.93 11.18 5.19
C VAL A 102 -6.23 10.27 6.20
N GLN A 103 -5.33 10.85 6.98
CA GLN A 103 -4.57 10.11 7.98
C GLN A 103 -5.46 9.80 9.20
N PRO A 104 -5.57 8.52 9.63
CA PRO A 104 -6.33 8.18 10.82
C PRO A 104 -5.63 8.65 12.10
N PHE A 105 -6.38 8.68 13.22
CA PHE A 105 -5.83 9.01 14.53
C PHE A 105 -4.74 7.99 14.94
N LEU A 106 -3.51 8.47 15.03
CA LEU A 106 -2.30 7.65 15.18
C LEU A 106 -2.20 6.87 16.50
N ALA A 107 -3.04 7.14 17.50
CA ALA A 107 -2.99 6.42 18.76
C ALA A 107 -3.76 5.10 18.76
N ARG A 108 -4.63 4.85 17.77
CA ARG A 108 -5.40 3.61 17.67
C ARG A 108 -4.72 2.55 16.81
N ASN A 109 -4.01 2.97 15.76
CA ASN A 109 -3.24 2.06 14.93
C ASN A 109 -1.78 2.16 15.32
N LYS A 110 -1.09 1.02 15.39
CA LYS A 110 0.33 1.02 15.67
C LYS A 110 1.07 1.37 14.40
N ILE A 111 1.48 2.63 14.29
CA ILE A 111 2.23 3.09 13.13
C ILE A 111 3.73 3.07 13.39
N GLY A 112 4.46 2.83 12.31
CA GLY A 112 5.86 3.04 12.18
C GLY A 112 6.18 3.94 11.00
N TYR A 113 6.99 4.98 11.22
CA TYR A 113 7.53 5.81 10.14
C TYR A 113 9.02 6.17 10.31
N TRP A 114 9.76 6.10 9.20
CA TRP A 114 11.09 6.67 9.03
C TRP A 114 11.17 7.31 7.65
N ALA A 115 11.86 8.43 7.59
CA ALA A 115 12.18 9.05 6.32
C ALA A 115 13.56 9.67 6.38
N SER A 116 14.24 9.57 5.24
CA SER A 116 15.58 10.09 5.07
C SER A 116 15.65 11.62 5.31
N PRO A 117 16.76 12.12 5.88
CA PRO A 117 16.88 13.55 6.18
C PRO A 117 17.08 14.38 4.90
N GLY A 118 17.73 13.83 3.86
CA GLY A 118 18.28 14.60 2.74
C GLY A 118 19.45 15.50 3.17
N ASN A 119 20.45 15.68 2.31
CA ASN A 119 21.64 16.50 2.59
C ASN A 119 22.48 16.10 3.82
N ALA A 120 22.25 14.92 4.41
CA ALA A 120 23.02 14.38 5.52
C ALA A 120 23.19 12.86 5.40
N ALA A 121 24.21 12.31 6.07
CA ALA A 121 24.49 10.87 6.15
C ALA A 121 24.01 10.23 7.47
N THR A 122 23.64 11.04 8.47
CA THR A 122 23.20 10.55 9.77
C THR A 122 21.84 9.86 9.65
N LEU A 123 21.71 8.68 10.25
CA LEU A 123 20.41 8.02 10.34
C LEU A 123 19.44 8.89 11.15
N PRO A 124 18.28 9.26 10.59
CA PRO A 124 17.29 10.04 11.30
C PRO A 124 16.59 9.19 12.36
N GLY A 125 15.98 9.86 13.35
CA GLY A 125 15.17 9.20 14.36
C GLY A 125 13.97 8.46 13.75
N VAL A 126 13.57 7.39 14.43
CA VAL A 126 12.42 6.55 14.08
C VAL A 126 11.18 7.00 14.84
N PHE A 127 10.03 6.98 14.19
CA PHE A 127 8.73 7.16 14.84
C PHE A 127 8.02 5.81 14.92
N GLY A 128 7.77 5.31 16.13
CA GLY A 128 6.93 4.12 16.32
C GLY A 128 7.57 2.76 15.94
N TYR A 129 8.86 2.71 15.59
CA TYR A 129 9.60 1.46 15.38
C TYR A 129 11.06 1.48 15.87
N THR A 130 11.70 0.31 15.88
CA THR A 130 13.09 0.06 16.30
C THR A 130 14.06 0.69 15.32
N SER A 131 15.13 1.33 15.82
CA SER A 131 16.14 1.93 14.95
C SER A 131 16.79 0.88 14.03
N PRO A 132 16.86 1.12 12.71
CA PRO A 132 17.45 0.17 11.79
C PRO A 132 18.97 0.13 11.91
N THR A 133 19.51 -1.06 11.74
CA THR A 133 20.94 -1.31 11.62
C THR A 133 21.38 -1.25 10.16
N VAL A 134 22.64 -0.88 9.93
CA VAL A 134 23.20 -0.64 8.59
C VAL A 134 24.35 -1.59 8.32
N ILE A 135 24.42 -2.11 7.08
CA ILE A 135 25.64 -2.69 6.49
C ILE A 135 26.05 -1.82 5.30
N GLY A 136 27.37 -1.68 5.13
CA GLY A 136 27.94 -0.72 4.20
C GLY A 136 28.01 0.67 4.84
N SER A 137 28.03 1.71 4.02
CA SER A 137 28.17 3.11 4.47
C SER A 137 26.94 3.92 4.12
N ALA A 138 26.34 4.55 5.13
CA ALA A 138 25.36 5.61 4.93
C ALA A 138 26.06 6.82 4.30
N THR A 139 25.55 7.30 3.16
CA THR A 139 26.19 8.30 2.32
C THR A 139 25.24 9.45 2.07
N THR A 140 25.72 10.67 2.25
CA THR A 140 24.95 11.88 1.97
C THR A 140 24.47 11.89 0.52
N ARG A 141 23.19 12.20 0.34
CA ARG A 141 22.58 12.49 -0.96
C ARG A 141 22.08 13.92 -0.94
N SER A 142 22.77 14.77 -1.71
CA SER A 142 22.38 16.16 -1.83
C SER A 142 21.13 16.29 -2.69
N VAL A 143 20.19 17.11 -2.23
CA VAL A 143 19.00 17.50 -2.99
C VAL A 143 19.43 18.49 -4.06
N VAL A 144 19.22 18.13 -5.32
CA VAL A 144 19.48 18.98 -6.49
C VAL A 144 18.33 18.90 -7.49
N THR A 145 18.18 19.89 -8.38
CA THR A 145 16.96 20.10 -9.18
C THR A 145 16.97 19.41 -10.55
N THR A 146 17.96 18.57 -10.83
CA THR A 146 18.23 18.00 -12.16
C THR A 146 17.27 16.90 -12.59
N SER A 147 16.76 16.10 -11.66
CA SER A 147 15.84 14.99 -11.95
C SER A 147 14.89 14.75 -10.78
N MET A 148 13.82 13.99 -10.99
CA MET A 148 12.95 13.57 -9.89
C MET A 148 13.75 12.84 -8.79
N PHE A 149 14.60 11.89 -9.19
CA PHE A 149 15.43 11.11 -8.28
C PHE A 149 16.32 12.02 -7.43
N THR A 150 17.03 12.95 -8.06
CA THR A 150 17.99 13.82 -7.36
C THR A 150 17.35 14.96 -6.56
N ARG A 151 16.09 15.32 -6.88
CA ARG A 151 15.29 16.30 -6.15
C ARG A 151 14.66 15.71 -4.89
N ALA A 152 14.53 14.39 -4.80
CA ALA A 152 14.01 13.74 -3.62
C ALA A 152 15.02 13.78 -2.47
N ARG A 153 14.51 13.99 -1.25
CA ARG A 153 15.27 13.77 -0.02
C ARG A 153 15.51 12.27 0.11
N ARG A 154 16.79 11.90 0.18
CA ARG A 154 17.27 10.52 0.15
C ARG A 154 18.39 10.33 1.16
N LEU A 155 18.59 9.10 1.58
CA LEU A 155 19.81 8.62 2.22
C LEU A 155 20.32 7.43 1.43
N GLY A 156 21.58 7.50 1.00
CA GLY A 156 22.19 6.43 0.23
C GLY A 156 22.89 5.43 1.12
N TYR A 157 22.90 4.17 0.71
CA TYR A 157 23.69 3.11 1.33
C TYR A 157 24.58 2.50 0.27
N THR A 158 25.87 2.41 0.55
CA THR A 158 26.87 1.92 -0.42
C THR A 158 27.69 0.78 0.17
N SER A 159 27.85 -0.30 -0.59
CA SER A 159 28.61 -1.47 -0.17
C SER A 159 30.11 -1.24 -0.29
N ALA A 160 30.90 -2.15 0.27
CA ALA A 160 32.30 -2.29 -0.14
C ALA A 160 32.41 -2.81 -1.59
N THR A 161 33.63 -2.84 -2.13
CA THR A 161 33.93 -3.43 -3.46
C THR A 161 34.31 -4.91 -3.39
N SER A 162 34.46 -5.50 -2.20
CA SER A 162 34.72 -6.93 -2.06
C SER A 162 33.58 -7.75 -2.65
N THR A 163 33.88 -8.94 -3.17
CA THR A 163 32.86 -9.91 -3.62
C THR A 163 31.85 -10.19 -2.51
N ASN A 164 30.58 -10.29 -2.90
CA ASN A 164 29.42 -10.52 -2.03
C ASN A 164 29.31 -9.46 -0.92
N ALA A 165 29.64 -8.20 -1.25
CA ALA A 165 29.45 -7.06 -0.37
C ALA A 165 28.02 -6.56 -0.43
N TYR A 166 27.50 -6.23 0.76
CA TYR A 166 26.15 -5.71 0.92
C TYR A 166 26.15 -4.22 1.24
N ALA A 167 25.13 -3.54 0.74
CA ALA A 167 24.55 -2.36 1.35
C ALA A 167 23.20 -2.78 1.93
N ALA A 168 22.91 -2.50 3.19
CA ALA A 168 21.63 -2.88 3.78
C ALA A 168 21.17 -1.95 4.90
N GLN A 169 19.85 -1.89 5.08
CA GLN A 169 19.16 -1.28 6.20
C GLN A 169 18.08 -2.27 6.68
N TYR A 170 18.14 -2.68 7.94
CA TYR A 170 17.25 -3.72 8.46
C TYR A 170 16.98 -3.57 9.94
N VAL A 171 15.88 -4.17 10.40
CA VAL A 171 15.54 -4.30 11.82
C VAL A 171 15.62 -5.78 12.22
N ASN A 172 16.21 -6.09 13.38
CA ASN A 172 16.37 -7.47 13.89
C ASN A 172 15.29 -7.89 14.90
N VAL A 173 14.15 -7.21 14.89
CA VAL A 173 13.03 -7.47 15.79
C VAL A 173 11.82 -7.82 14.95
N TYR A 174 11.26 -9.01 15.19
CA TYR A 174 10.07 -9.47 14.49
C TYR A 174 8.83 -9.03 15.25
N GLN A 175 7.97 -8.26 14.58
CA GLN A 175 6.86 -7.58 15.26
C GLN A 175 5.53 -7.68 14.50
N VAL A 176 5.53 -8.14 13.25
CA VAL A 176 4.34 -8.15 12.40
C VAL A 176 4.08 -9.51 11.81
N THR A 177 2.83 -9.86 11.57
CA THR A 177 2.41 -11.09 10.91
C THR A 177 1.46 -10.76 9.76
N VAL A 178 1.28 -11.68 8.83
CA VAL A 178 0.09 -11.63 7.96
C VAL A 178 -1.19 -11.76 8.81
N GLY A 179 -2.35 -11.43 8.23
CA GLY A 179 -3.63 -11.58 8.94
C GLY A 179 -3.89 -13.03 9.33
N ASP A 180 -4.71 -13.27 10.35
CA ASP A 180 -5.10 -14.62 10.80
C ASP A 180 -6.47 -15.08 10.28
N GLY A 181 -7.19 -14.22 9.56
CA GLY A 181 -8.55 -14.49 9.09
C GLY A 181 -9.65 -14.11 10.08
N SER A 182 -9.28 -13.76 11.31
CA SER A 182 -10.19 -13.50 12.43
C SER A 182 -10.09 -12.07 12.98
N GLY A 183 -9.39 -11.19 12.27
CA GLY A 183 -9.22 -9.80 12.66
C GLY A 183 -7.93 -9.51 13.43
N ASN A 184 -7.03 -10.48 13.58
CA ASN A 184 -5.72 -10.27 14.20
C ASN A 184 -4.59 -10.26 13.16
N GLY A 185 -3.46 -9.66 13.55
CA GLY A 185 -2.31 -9.50 12.67
C GLY A 185 -2.60 -8.53 11.53
N GLY A 186 -1.98 -8.78 10.38
CA GLY A 186 -2.12 -7.93 9.20
C GLY A 186 -1.27 -6.67 9.29
N PHE A 187 -1.04 -6.05 8.14
CA PHE A 187 -0.25 -4.83 8.03
C PHE A 187 -0.57 -4.06 6.75
N TYR A 188 -0.29 -2.77 6.77
CA TYR A 188 -0.13 -1.93 5.59
C TYR A 188 1.27 -1.34 5.58
N LYS A 189 2.08 -1.66 4.56
CA LYS A 189 3.47 -1.20 4.42
C LYS A 189 3.64 -0.40 3.14
N ILE A 190 4.43 0.67 3.20
CA ILE A 190 4.95 1.36 2.02
C ILE A 190 6.44 1.60 2.19
N CYS A 191 7.26 1.19 1.22
CA CYS A 191 8.67 1.57 1.15
C CYS A 191 8.96 2.28 -0.16
N ARG A 192 9.63 3.43 -0.07
CA ARG A 192 10.08 4.22 -1.22
C ARG A 192 11.60 4.18 -1.31
N PHE A 193 12.09 3.68 -2.44
CA PHE A 193 13.52 3.51 -2.67
C PHE A 193 13.88 3.65 -4.16
N GLY A 194 15.17 3.65 -4.46
CA GLY A 194 15.63 3.45 -5.83
C GLY A 194 17.12 3.11 -5.90
N ILE A 195 17.56 2.60 -7.04
CA ILE A 195 18.93 2.12 -7.24
C ILE A 195 19.84 3.30 -7.59
N SER A 196 20.98 3.39 -6.90
CA SER A 196 21.92 4.51 -7.00
C SER A 196 23.36 4.05 -7.27
N ASP A 197 23.52 2.83 -7.77
CA ASP A 197 24.79 2.31 -8.27
C ASP A 197 25.50 3.35 -9.14
N ALA A 198 26.82 3.49 -8.98
CA ALA A 198 27.60 4.42 -9.78
C ALA A 198 27.63 4.03 -11.27
N LEU A 199 27.60 2.73 -11.56
CA LEU A 199 27.59 2.11 -12.89
C LEU A 199 26.85 0.78 -12.82
N VAL A 200 26.41 0.23 -13.96
CA VAL A 200 25.72 -1.08 -14.01
C VAL A 200 26.61 -2.14 -13.36
N VAL A 201 26.04 -2.84 -12.37
CA VAL A 201 26.68 -3.96 -11.68
C VAL A 201 26.00 -5.25 -12.11
N THR A 202 26.57 -5.90 -13.13
CA THR A 202 26.11 -7.23 -13.58
C THR A 202 26.22 -8.24 -12.44
N GLY A 203 25.18 -9.03 -12.21
CA GLY A 203 25.15 -9.99 -11.11
C GLY A 203 24.78 -9.39 -9.76
N ALA A 204 24.37 -8.12 -9.70
CA ALA A 204 23.80 -7.54 -8.49
C ALA A 204 22.42 -8.14 -8.21
N SER A 205 22.06 -8.23 -6.93
CA SER A 205 20.73 -8.62 -6.48
C SER A 205 20.21 -7.64 -5.43
N MET A 206 18.89 -7.58 -5.27
CA MET A 206 18.23 -6.67 -4.34
C MET A 206 16.95 -7.26 -3.78
N PHE A 207 16.63 -6.89 -2.54
CA PHE A 207 15.31 -7.10 -1.95
C PHE A 207 14.92 -5.91 -1.09
N CYS A 208 13.63 -5.57 -1.11
CA CYS A 208 12.98 -4.59 -0.26
C CYS A 208 11.62 -5.13 0.18
N GLY A 209 11.40 -5.33 1.48
CA GLY A 209 10.16 -5.90 1.98
C GLY A 209 10.20 -6.26 3.47
N LEU A 210 9.52 -7.35 3.81
CA LEU A 210 9.48 -7.98 5.12
C LEU A 210 10.06 -9.40 5.02
N GLU A 211 10.76 -9.87 6.05
CA GLU A 211 11.20 -11.27 6.17
C GLU A 211 11.39 -11.69 7.64
N ASP A 212 11.41 -13.00 7.92
CA ASP A 212 11.59 -13.59 9.26
C ASP A 212 13.06 -13.90 9.63
N ASN A 213 14.01 -13.56 8.77
CA ASN A 213 15.37 -14.06 8.90
C ASN A 213 16.26 -13.10 9.71
N SER A 214 16.80 -13.58 10.83
CA SER A 214 17.72 -12.85 11.72
C SER A 214 19.10 -12.70 11.09
N ASN A 215 19.44 -13.58 10.14
CA ASN A 215 20.74 -13.56 9.51
C ASN A 215 20.70 -12.51 8.43
N ILE A 216 21.33 -11.39 8.75
CA ILE A 216 21.72 -10.42 7.74
C ILE A 216 22.65 -11.15 6.78
N PRO A 217 22.56 -10.92 5.47
CA PRO A 217 23.66 -11.25 4.61
C PRO A 217 24.89 -10.44 5.06
N ALA A 218 25.72 -11.04 5.91
CA ALA A 218 27.05 -10.54 6.15
C ALA A 218 27.85 -10.67 4.84
N ASN A 219 28.83 -9.79 4.66
CA ASN A 219 29.74 -9.91 3.52
C ASN A 219 30.33 -11.32 3.47
N GLY A 220 30.25 -11.99 2.32
CA GLY A 220 30.83 -13.31 2.11
C GLY A 220 29.95 -14.30 1.34
N THR A 221 28.63 -14.23 1.49
CA THR A 221 27.69 -15.11 0.76
C THR A 221 26.65 -14.28 0.01
N ALA A 222 26.61 -14.39 -1.32
CA ALA A 222 25.54 -13.82 -2.11
C ALA A 222 24.23 -14.58 -1.87
N ILE A 223 23.16 -13.84 -1.56
CA ILE A 223 21.80 -14.35 -1.46
C ILE A 223 21.05 -13.87 -2.71
N ASP A 224 20.39 -14.81 -3.37
CA ASP A 224 19.45 -14.50 -4.44
C ASP A 224 18.03 -14.45 -3.85
N PRO A 225 17.22 -13.41 -4.13
CA PRO A 225 15.88 -13.30 -3.57
C PRO A 225 14.95 -14.48 -3.90
N THR A 226 15.25 -15.26 -4.95
CA THR A 226 14.54 -16.51 -5.30
C THR A 226 14.59 -17.58 -4.21
N THR A 227 15.53 -17.50 -3.27
CA THR A 227 15.66 -18.48 -2.18
C THR A 227 14.98 -18.05 -0.89
N LEU A 228 14.37 -16.86 -0.85
CA LEU A 228 13.80 -16.31 0.39
C LEU A 228 12.51 -17.04 0.79
N THR A 229 12.53 -17.58 2.01
CA THR A 229 11.36 -18.10 2.73
C THR A 229 10.85 -17.06 3.70
N ASN A 230 9.57 -17.16 4.09
CA ASN A 230 8.90 -16.26 5.02
C ASN A 230 9.21 -14.78 4.74
N ALA A 231 9.16 -14.43 3.46
CA ALA A 231 9.49 -13.11 2.95
C ALA A 231 8.37 -12.63 2.05
N ILE A 232 8.17 -11.32 2.00
CA ILE A 232 7.27 -10.66 1.05
C ILE A 232 7.89 -9.31 0.70
N GLY A 233 8.19 -9.09 -0.58
CA GLY A 233 8.81 -7.85 -1.02
C GLY A 233 8.98 -7.76 -2.53
N MET A 234 9.67 -6.71 -2.96
CA MET A 234 10.12 -6.57 -4.35
C MET A 234 11.64 -6.55 -4.42
N GLY A 235 12.19 -6.86 -5.59
CA GLY A 235 13.63 -6.87 -5.78
C GLY A 235 14.01 -7.28 -7.18
N HIS A 236 15.22 -7.78 -7.33
CA HIS A 236 15.63 -8.50 -8.54
C HIS A 236 16.76 -9.48 -8.20
N GLY A 237 16.79 -10.61 -8.91
CA GLY A 237 17.85 -11.60 -8.85
C GLY A 237 19.06 -11.20 -9.66
N THR A 238 20.07 -12.05 -9.63
CA THR A 238 21.39 -11.79 -10.24
C THR A 238 21.37 -11.67 -11.77
N SER A 239 20.39 -12.30 -12.43
CA SER A 239 20.22 -12.31 -13.89
C SER A 239 19.10 -11.38 -14.39
N ASP A 240 18.34 -10.79 -13.47
CA ASP A 240 17.09 -10.13 -13.82
C ASP A 240 17.34 -8.72 -14.37
N THR A 241 16.55 -8.34 -15.37
CA THR A 241 16.58 -7.00 -15.96
C THR A 241 15.40 -6.13 -15.54
N THR A 242 14.42 -6.75 -14.91
CA THR A 242 13.18 -6.16 -14.40
C THR A 242 13.04 -6.45 -12.90
N MET A 243 12.28 -5.61 -12.21
CA MET A 243 11.92 -5.83 -10.82
C MET A 243 10.86 -6.95 -10.74
N HIS A 244 10.93 -7.73 -9.68
CA HIS A 244 10.04 -8.85 -9.42
C HIS A 244 9.43 -8.74 -8.01
N ILE A 245 8.26 -9.35 -7.81
CA ILE A 245 7.75 -9.66 -6.47
C ILE A 245 8.30 -11.00 -6.02
N TYR A 246 8.92 -11.01 -4.83
CA TYR A 246 9.40 -12.21 -4.16
C TYR A 246 8.53 -12.46 -2.93
N TYR A 247 8.11 -13.71 -2.76
CA TYR A 247 7.29 -14.13 -1.64
C TYR A 247 7.52 -15.60 -1.28
N GLY A 248 7.21 -15.95 -0.04
CA GLY A 248 7.27 -17.34 0.43
C GLY A 248 6.82 -17.50 1.87
N GLY A 249 6.28 -18.67 2.19
CA GLY A 249 6.15 -19.16 3.56
C GLY A 249 7.34 -20.06 3.89
N SER A 250 7.08 -21.28 4.34
CA SER A 250 8.12 -22.31 4.54
C SER A 250 8.86 -22.72 3.24
N ALA A 251 8.34 -22.34 2.07
CA ALA A 251 8.99 -22.51 0.79
C ALA A 251 8.99 -21.20 -0.02
N ALA A 252 10.12 -20.88 -0.64
CA ALA A 252 10.23 -19.79 -1.60
C ALA A 252 9.35 -20.07 -2.82
N GLN A 253 8.70 -19.03 -3.35
CA GLN A 253 7.80 -19.15 -4.50
C GLN A 253 8.48 -18.63 -5.76
N THR A 254 7.94 -19.03 -6.91
CA THR A 254 8.37 -18.46 -8.21
C THR A 254 8.13 -16.95 -8.20
N PRO A 255 9.16 -16.12 -8.46
CA PRO A 255 9.00 -14.68 -8.49
C PRO A 255 8.04 -14.22 -9.58
N ILE A 256 7.32 -13.13 -9.33
CA ILE A 256 6.41 -12.53 -10.32
C ILE A 256 7.13 -11.38 -11.00
N ASP A 257 7.40 -11.50 -12.30
CA ASP A 257 7.99 -10.42 -13.11
C ASP A 257 7.01 -9.25 -13.27
N LEU A 258 7.46 -8.03 -12.95
CA LEU A 258 6.68 -6.81 -13.14
C LEU A 258 6.75 -6.28 -14.58
N GLY A 259 7.64 -6.82 -15.41
CA GLY A 259 7.80 -6.48 -16.81
C GLY A 259 8.68 -5.27 -17.08
N SER A 260 8.88 -4.97 -18.35
CA SER A 260 9.85 -3.97 -18.85
C SER A 260 9.61 -2.53 -18.38
N ASN A 261 8.39 -2.21 -17.92
CA ASN A 261 8.08 -0.91 -17.34
C ASN A 261 8.75 -0.68 -15.98
N PHE A 262 9.24 -1.75 -15.33
CA PHE A 262 9.89 -1.72 -14.02
C PHE A 262 11.33 -2.26 -14.14
N PRO A 263 12.27 -1.51 -14.74
CA PRO A 263 13.64 -1.97 -14.93
C PRO A 263 14.43 -2.09 -13.61
N ALA A 264 15.21 -3.15 -13.46
CA ALA A 264 16.07 -3.40 -12.29
C ALA A 264 17.49 -2.80 -12.40
N ASN A 265 17.94 -2.46 -13.61
CA ASN A 265 19.32 -2.06 -13.88
C ASN A 265 19.46 -0.56 -14.20
N THR A 266 18.82 0.30 -13.41
CA THR A 266 18.86 1.75 -13.62
C THR A 266 19.73 2.46 -12.60
N HIS A 267 20.26 3.62 -12.99
CA HIS A 267 21.24 4.38 -12.22
C HIS A 267 20.69 5.73 -11.83
N SER A 268 20.31 5.88 -10.57
CA SER A 268 19.79 7.13 -10.04
C SER A 268 18.68 7.75 -10.90
N THR A 269 17.88 6.89 -11.52
CA THR A 269 16.86 7.28 -12.50
C THR A 269 15.48 7.00 -11.91
N ASP A 270 15.22 5.77 -11.49
CA ASP A 270 13.88 5.35 -11.06
C ASP A 270 13.71 5.36 -9.55
N LEU A 271 12.57 5.89 -9.12
CA LEU A 271 12.04 5.71 -7.77
C LEU A 271 10.84 4.79 -7.83
N TYR A 272 10.83 3.80 -6.93
CA TYR A 272 9.76 2.85 -6.77
C TYR A 272 9.08 3.02 -5.41
N ASP A 273 7.76 2.95 -5.43
CA ASP A 273 6.95 2.67 -4.24
C ASP A 273 6.52 1.22 -4.27
N LEU A 274 6.88 0.48 -3.23
CA LEU A 274 6.29 -0.82 -2.92
C LEU A 274 5.26 -0.62 -1.82
N ALA A 275 3.99 -0.87 -2.13
CA ALA A 275 2.92 -0.96 -1.16
C ALA A 275 2.49 -2.43 -0.99
N LEU A 276 2.36 -2.86 0.27
CA LEU A 276 1.90 -4.21 0.64
C LEU A 276 0.76 -4.10 1.66
N TYR A 277 -0.29 -4.90 1.47
CA TYR A 277 -1.41 -4.96 2.40
C TYR A 277 -1.78 -6.40 2.71
N ALA A 278 -1.64 -6.79 3.98
CA ALA A 278 -2.17 -8.04 4.51
C ALA A 278 -3.41 -7.71 5.37
N PRO A 279 -4.63 -8.02 4.93
CA PRO A 279 -5.83 -7.72 5.70
C PRO A 279 -5.95 -8.66 6.91
N PRO A 280 -6.33 -8.16 8.10
CA PRO A 280 -6.40 -8.97 9.32
C PRO A 280 -7.49 -10.05 9.26
N ASN A 281 -8.51 -9.87 8.44
CA ASN A 281 -9.60 -10.82 8.20
C ASN A 281 -9.32 -11.82 7.07
N SER A 282 -8.08 -11.93 6.57
CA SER A 282 -7.67 -13.04 5.70
C SER A 282 -6.36 -13.67 6.18
N ASN A 283 -6.32 -15.00 6.25
CA ASN A 283 -5.13 -15.78 6.64
C ASN A 283 -4.21 -16.13 5.47
N ASN A 284 -4.55 -15.67 4.26
CA ASN A 284 -3.91 -16.17 3.06
C ASN A 284 -3.99 -15.19 1.89
N THR A 285 -3.84 -13.91 2.19
CA THR A 285 -3.95 -12.89 1.16
C THR A 285 -3.00 -11.76 1.50
N VAL A 286 -2.16 -11.40 0.55
CA VAL A 286 -1.40 -10.15 0.60
C VAL A 286 -1.53 -9.48 -0.75
N TYR A 287 -1.97 -8.23 -0.76
CA TYR A 287 -2.02 -7.41 -1.96
C TYR A 287 -0.70 -6.67 -2.12
N TYR A 288 -0.27 -6.50 -3.35
CA TYR A 288 0.86 -5.64 -3.68
C TYR A 288 0.44 -4.60 -4.73
N GLU A 289 1.08 -3.43 -4.63
CA GLU A 289 1.09 -2.40 -5.65
C GLU A 289 2.51 -1.86 -5.76
N VAL A 290 3.02 -1.79 -6.98
CA VAL A 290 4.31 -1.18 -7.29
C VAL A 290 4.07 -0.01 -8.21
N THR A 291 4.49 1.18 -7.80
CA THR A 291 4.43 2.37 -8.65
C THR A 291 5.84 2.83 -9.00
N ARG A 292 6.11 2.99 -10.30
CA ARG A 292 7.31 3.67 -10.80
C ARG A 292 7.02 5.16 -10.90
N LEU A 293 7.54 5.94 -9.97
CA LEU A 293 7.10 7.31 -9.77
C LEU A 293 7.49 8.26 -10.91
N ASN A 294 8.56 7.95 -11.65
CA ASN A 294 9.03 8.78 -12.75
C ASN A 294 8.13 8.72 -13.98
N THR A 295 7.45 7.59 -14.21
CA THR A 295 6.62 7.34 -15.40
C THR A 295 5.14 7.20 -15.06
N GLY A 296 4.80 6.94 -13.80
CA GLY A 296 3.44 6.69 -13.35
C GLY A 296 2.95 5.27 -13.63
N ASP A 297 3.83 4.35 -14.06
CA ASP A 297 3.48 2.95 -14.28
C ASP A 297 3.12 2.28 -12.95
N VAL A 298 2.02 1.53 -12.94
CA VAL A 298 1.51 0.81 -11.77
C VAL A 298 1.33 -0.67 -12.10
N ALA A 299 1.87 -1.53 -11.25
CA ALA A 299 1.63 -2.97 -11.27
C ALA A 299 0.97 -3.39 -9.96
N THR A 300 -0.14 -4.12 -10.04
CA THR A 300 -0.88 -4.62 -8.86
C THR A 300 -1.09 -6.11 -8.96
N GLY A 301 -1.18 -6.78 -7.82
CA GLY A 301 -1.63 -8.16 -7.78
C GLY A 301 -1.94 -8.65 -6.39
N THR A 302 -2.33 -9.91 -6.32
CA THR A 302 -2.71 -10.60 -5.09
C THR A 302 -1.87 -11.84 -4.95
N LEU A 303 -1.21 -11.98 -3.80
CA LEU A 303 -0.52 -13.19 -3.39
C LEU A 303 -1.50 -14.04 -2.56
N THR A 304 -1.69 -15.28 -2.98
CA THR A 304 -2.59 -16.27 -2.34
C THR A 304 -2.03 -17.69 -2.52
N GLY A 305 -2.27 -18.57 -1.56
CA GLY A 305 -1.94 -20.00 -1.66
C GLY A 305 -1.61 -20.57 -0.28
N THR A 306 -1.66 -21.87 -0.02
CA THR A 306 -1.60 -22.45 1.35
C THR A 306 -0.80 -21.65 2.40
N ALA A 307 -1.50 -21.12 3.42
CA ALA A 307 -0.90 -20.33 4.50
C ALA A 307 0.21 -21.12 5.22
N GLY A 308 1.31 -20.45 5.55
CA GLY A 308 2.50 -21.08 6.11
C GLY A 308 3.41 -21.79 5.09
N THR A 309 2.94 -22.07 3.86
CA THR A 309 3.75 -22.65 2.79
C THR A 309 4.04 -21.65 1.68
N VAL A 310 3.01 -21.06 1.09
CA VAL A 310 3.11 -20.10 -0.01
C VAL A 310 3.29 -18.68 0.50
N LEU A 311 2.60 -18.34 1.57
CA LEU A 311 2.78 -17.10 2.34
C LEU A 311 3.26 -17.43 3.76
N PRO A 312 3.90 -16.48 4.47
CA PRO A 312 4.22 -16.64 5.88
C PRO A 312 3.01 -17.11 6.68
N SER A 313 3.23 -17.93 7.71
CA SER A 313 2.16 -18.30 8.64
C SER A 313 1.68 -17.06 9.40
N SER A 314 0.40 -17.00 9.77
CA SER A 314 -0.10 -15.96 10.70
C SER A 314 0.53 -16.02 12.09
N THR A 315 1.25 -17.10 12.40
CA THR A 315 2.06 -17.26 13.62
C THR A 315 3.55 -16.97 13.43
N THR A 316 4.01 -16.75 12.19
CA THR A 316 5.40 -16.42 11.89
C THR A 316 5.57 -14.90 11.91
N LEU A 317 6.32 -14.40 12.89
CA LEU A 317 6.65 -12.98 12.97
C LEU A 317 7.70 -12.60 11.92
N LEU A 318 7.47 -11.48 11.25
CA LEU A 318 8.36 -10.84 10.30
C LEU A 318 8.94 -9.56 10.88
N SER A 319 10.13 -9.20 10.40
CA SER A 319 10.66 -7.84 10.54
C SER A 319 10.01 -6.94 9.51
N TYR A 320 9.59 -5.75 9.94
CA TYR A 320 8.90 -4.78 9.07
C TYR A 320 9.82 -3.98 8.17
N GLN A 321 11.14 -4.03 8.37
CA GLN A 321 12.09 -3.33 7.51
C GLN A 321 13.23 -4.25 7.13
N ARG A 322 13.26 -4.59 5.83
CA ARG A 322 14.38 -5.26 5.19
C ARG A 322 14.61 -4.66 3.81
N ILE A 323 15.72 -3.96 3.64
CA ILE A 323 16.20 -3.54 2.32
C ILE A 323 17.70 -3.79 2.20
N TRP A 324 18.10 -4.45 1.11
CA TRP A 324 19.49 -4.72 0.83
C TRP A 324 19.77 -4.81 -0.65
N ARG A 325 21.03 -4.53 -1.02
CA ARG A 325 21.59 -4.73 -2.35
C ARG A 325 22.94 -5.42 -2.21
N CYS A 326 23.19 -6.44 -3.03
CA CYS A 326 24.43 -7.20 -3.08
C CYS A 326 25.13 -7.01 -4.41
N ASN A 327 26.46 -6.93 -4.40
CA ASN A 327 27.24 -6.81 -5.64
C ASN A 327 27.61 -8.14 -6.31
N GLY A 328 27.22 -9.28 -5.70
CA GLY A 328 27.60 -10.60 -6.17
C GLY A 328 29.11 -10.73 -6.38
N THR A 329 29.52 -11.37 -7.48
CA THR A 329 30.94 -11.61 -7.81
C THR A 329 31.61 -10.47 -8.59
N SER A 330 30.94 -9.34 -8.78
CA SER A 330 31.38 -8.27 -9.69
C SER A 330 32.64 -7.51 -9.25
N GLY A 331 32.94 -7.49 -7.95
CA GLY A 331 34.02 -6.66 -7.39
C GLY A 331 33.76 -5.14 -7.47
N LYS A 332 32.53 -4.71 -7.79
CA LYS A 332 32.11 -3.30 -7.83
C LYS A 332 31.24 -3.00 -6.62
N ALA A 333 31.27 -1.76 -6.13
CA ALA A 333 30.32 -1.35 -5.09
C ALA A 333 28.92 -1.20 -5.67
N VAL A 334 27.90 -1.62 -4.92
CA VAL A 334 26.50 -1.35 -5.20
C VAL A 334 25.97 -0.29 -4.24
N ALA A 335 24.94 0.43 -4.66
CA ALA A 335 24.25 1.41 -3.87
C ALA A 335 22.76 1.47 -4.17
N TYR A 336 21.99 1.77 -3.13
CA TYR A 336 20.58 2.12 -3.24
C TYR A 336 20.30 3.28 -2.29
N ASP A 337 19.22 3.99 -2.56
CA ASP A 337 18.77 5.13 -1.77
C ASP A 337 17.38 4.87 -1.23
N VAL A 338 17.19 5.13 0.07
CA VAL A 338 15.89 5.04 0.75
C VAL A 338 15.37 6.44 1.00
N LEU A 339 14.08 6.63 0.74
CA LEU A 339 13.39 7.90 0.92
C LEU A 339 12.54 7.83 2.19
N SER A 340 11.74 6.76 2.30
CA SER A 340 10.85 6.52 3.43
C SER A 340 10.48 5.06 3.56
N ASP A 341 10.20 4.64 4.80
CA ASP A 341 9.61 3.35 5.12
C ASP A 341 8.50 3.56 6.17
N TYR A 342 7.29 3.13 5.82
CA TYR A 342 6.08 3.20 6.62
C TYR A 342 5.52 1.80 6.84
N ILE A 343 5.04 1.55 8.05
CA ILE A 343 4.20 0.39 8.35
C ILE A 343 3.09 0.76 9.33
N GLU A 344 1.97 0.06 9.24
CA GLU A 344 0.84 0.21 10.15
C GLU A 344 0.22 -1.16 10.41
N THR A 345 -0.04 -1.45 11.68
CA THR A 345 -0.78 -2.63 12.14
C THR A 345 -1.98 -2.21 12.99
N ASP A 346 -3.05 -3.01 12.91
CA ASP A 346 -4.28 -2.78 13.68
C ASP A 346 -4.17 -3.29 15.13
N ASN A 347 -3.11 -4.07 15.43
CA ASN A 347 -2.77 -4.63 16.74
C ASN A 347 -1.36 -4.21 17.16
#